data_AF-A0A2W5V873-F1
#
_entry.id   AF-A0A2W5V873-F1
#
_cell.length_a   1.000
_cell.length_b   1.000
_cell.length_c   1.000
_cell.angle_alpha   90.00
_cell.angle_beta   90.00
_cell.angle_gamma   90.00
#
_symmetry.space_group_name_H-M   'P 1'
#
loop_
_entity.id
_entity.type
_entity.pdbx_description
1 polymer ?
#
loop_
_entity_poly.entity_id
_entity_poly.type
_entity_poly.pdbx_seq_one_letter_code
_entity_poly.pdbx_strand_id
1 'polypeptide(L)'
;MPFELGLAVMHDRRFFVLEERPYRLLASLSDLNGFDPLVHHNDPRVVLSKLRDALRSTPHSPTQRELVTVYERVRDMTFAQLRRDGADLFSRSVFDELRTLATVECRNLGLL
;
A
#
# COMPACT_ATOMS: atom_id res chain seq x y z
N MET A 1 -12.22 18.11 10.93
CA MET A 1 -12.08 17.53 9.57
C MET A 1 -11.12 16.36 9.68
N PRO A 2 -11.53 15.10 9.46
CA PRO A 2 -10.62 13.98 9.59
C PRO A 2 -9.68 13.94 8.39
N PHE A 3 -8.39 13.87 8.69
CA PHE A 3 -7.31 13.72 7.74
C PHE A 3 -7.46 12.37 7.01
N GLU A 4 -7.74 12.39 5.71
CA GLU A 4 -7.54 11.22 4.87
C GLU A 4 -6.07 11.20 4.41
N LEU A 5 -5.14 10.96 5.33
CA LEU A 5 -3.79 10.58 4.92
C LEU A 5 -3.92 9.22 4.23
N GLY A 6 -3.88 9.23 2.90
CA GLY A 6 -4.09 8.05 2.06
C GLY A 6 -3.16 6.89 2.42
N LEU A 7 -1.92 7.19 2.80
CA LEU A 7 -0.98 6.33 3.52
C LEU A 7 0.29 7.14 3.85
N ALA A 8 0.84 6.99 5.06
CA ALA A 8 2.16 7.52 5.42
C ALA A 8 3.12 6.36 5.70
N VAL A 9 4.26 6.32 5.02
CA VAL A 9 5.27 5.26 5.19
C VAL A 9 6.59 5.89 5.60
N MET A 10 7.22 5.37 6.65
CA MET A 10 8.58 5.74 7.05
C MET A 10 9.55 4.61 6.67
N HIS A 11 10.61 4.95 5.95
CA HIS A 11 11.70 4.04 5.62
C HIS A 11 13.04 4.77 5.64
N ASP A 12 14.04 4.21 6.32
CA ASP A 12 15.38 4.79 6.49
C ASP A 12 15.37 6.28 6.87
N ARG A 13 14.55 6.63 7.89
CA ARG A 13 14.34 8.01 8.40
C ARG A 13 13.76 9.00 7.38
N ARG A 14 13.30 8.52 6.23
CA ARG A 14 12.53 9.30 5.25
C ARG A 14 11.07 8.93 5.38
N PHE A 15 10.20 9.92 5.30
CA PHE A 15 8.77 9.68 5.22
C PHE A 15 8.27 9.97 3.81
N PHE A 16 7.31 9.18 3.38
CA PHE A 16 6.63 9.31 2.11
C PHE A 16 5.15 9.47 2.38
N VAL A 17 4.55 10.48 1.76
CA VAL A 17 3.10 10.72 1.83
C VAL A 17 2.50 10.28 0.52
N LEU A 18 1.49 9.41 0.56
CA LEU A 18 0.71 9.01 -0.60
C LEU A 18 -0.64 9.71 -0.58
N GLU A 19 -1.03 10.26 -1.72
CA GLU A 19 -2.29 10.99 -1.88
C GLU A 19 -3.07 10.56 -3.11
N GLU A 20 -4.40 10.55 -2.99
CA GLU A 20 -5.25 10.24 -4.14
C GLU A 20 -5.22 11.39 -5.16
N ARG A 21 -5.27 12.63 -4.68
CA ARG A 21 -5.50 13.81 -5.52
C ARG A 21 -4.30 14.76 -5.50
N PRO A 22 -3.87 15.29 -6.65
CA PRO A 22 -2.86 16.33 -6.72
C PRO A 22 -3.23 17.53 -5.84
N TYR A 23 -2.23 18.13 -5.20
CA TYR A 23 -2.34 19.39 -4.42
C TYR A 23 -3.31 19.36 -3.21
N ARG A 24 -3.98 18.24 -2.92
CA ARG A 24 -4.90 18.12 -1.77
C ARG A 24 -4.20 18.41 -0.45
N LEU A 25 -2.99 17.90 -0.29
CA LEU A 25 -2.15 18.10 0.88
C LEU A 25 -1.73 19.56 1.08
N LEU A 26 -1.46 20.31 -0.01
CA LEU A 26 -1.14 21.74 0.07
C LEU A 26 -2.33 22.56 0.60
N ALA A 27 -3.56 22.13 0.29
CA ALA A 27 -4.77 22.81 0.72
C ALA A 27 -5.17 22.50 2.17
N SER A 28 -4.81 21.32 2.69
CA SER A 28 -5.28 20.81 3.99
C SER A 28 -4.22 20.78 5.08
N LEU A 29 -2.93 20.79 4.73
CA LEU A 29 -1.81 20.55 5.66
C LEU A 29 -0.60 21.43 5.33
N SER A 30 -0.62 22.68 5.78
CA SER A 30 0.50 23.62 5.63
C SER A 30 1.78 23.13 6.31
N ASP A 31 1.68 22.30 7.35
CA ASP A 31 2.85 21.75 8.06
C ASP A 31 3.63 20.74 7.22
N LEU A 32 2.98 20.14 6.22
CA LEU A 32 3.61 19.26 5.23
C LEU A 32 3.96 20.01 3.93
N ASN A 33 3.85 21.34 3.91
CA ASN A 33 4.22 22.15 2.77
C ASN A 33 5.74 22.05 2.54
N GLY A 34 6.13 21.64 1.33
CA GLY A 34 7.53 21.28 1.01
C GLY A 34 7.78 19.77 0.85
N PHE A 35 6.82 18.92 1.22
CA PHE A 35 6.81 17.51 0.82
C PHE A 35 6.07 17.33 -0.49
N ASP A 36 6.69 16.64 -1.44
CA ASP A 36 6.05 16.27 -2.71
C ASP A 36 5.31 14.93 -2.51
N PRO A 37 3.96 14.93 -2.43
CA PRO A 37 3.20 13.72 -2.21
C PRO A 37 3.27 12.79 -3.42
N LEU A 38 3.38 11.50 -3.17
CA LEU A 38 3.29 10.46 -4.19
C LEU A 38 1.81 10.28 -4.59
N VAL A 39 1.39 10.99 -5.62
CA VAL A 39 0.01 10.93 -6.11
C VAL A 39 -0.27 9.59 -6.81
N HIS A 40 -1.34 8.92 -6.41
CA HIS A 40 -1.71 7.59 -6.91
C HIS A 40 -3.08 7.49 -7.58
N HIS A 41 -3.90 8.55 -7.59
CA HIS A 41 -5.18 8.59 -8.33
C HIS A 41 -6.15 7.45 -8.00
N ASN A 42 -6.12 6.94 -6.76
CA ASN A 42 -6.89 5.77 -6.32
C ASN A 42 -6.60 4.50 -7.14
N ASP A 43 -5.43 4.41 -7.80
CA ASP A 43 -5.03 3.22 -8.55
C ASP A 43 -4.04 2.38 -7.71
N PRO A 44 -4.42 1.16 -7.29
CA PRO A 44 -3.55 0.29 -6.50
C PRO A 44 -2.24 -0.08 -7.22
N ARG A 45 -2.24 -0.13 -8.56
CA ARG A 45 -1.02 -0.39 -9.35
C ARG A 45 -0.05 0.78 -9.22
N VAL A 46 -0.57 2.00 -9.26
CA VAL A 46 0.23 3.22 -9.05
C VAL A 46 0.75 3.26 -7.62
N VAL A 47 -0.08 2.94 -6.61
CA VAL A 47 0.36 2.81 -5.21
C VAL A 47 1.56 1.87 -5.10
N LEU A 48 1.47 0.66 -5.66
CA LEU A 48 2.56 -0.32 -5.62
C LEU A 48 3.83 0.18 -6.30
N SER A 49 3.71 0.87 -7.44
CA SER A 49 4.85 1.47 -8.13
C SER A 49 5.53 2.55 -7.27
N LYS A 50 4.73 3.44 -6.66
CA LYS A 50 5.23 4.52 -5.80
C LYS A 50 5.90 3.96 -4.54
N LEU A 51 5.32 2.93 -3.93
CA LEU A 51 5.91 2.24 -2.78
C LEU A 51 7.24 1.56 -3.14
N ARG A 52 7.31 0.86 -4.27
CA ARG A 52 8.55 0.24 -4.74
C ARG A 52 9.65 1.28 -4.95
N ASP A 53 9.32 2.42 -5.56
CA ASP A 53 10.28 3.48 -5.83
C ASP A 53 10.70 4.22 -4.53
N ALA A 54 9.79 4.35 -3.57
CA ALA A 54 10.05 4.95 -2.26
C ALA A 54 10.93 4.07 -1.36
N LEU A 55 10.68 2.76 -1.36
CA LEU A 55 11.35 1.77 -0.51
C LEU A 55 12.65 1.21 -1.14
N ARG A 56 13.24 1.92 -2.12
CA ARG A 56 14.46 1.51 -2.82
C ARG A 56 15.61 1.20 -1.84
N SER A 57 15.85 -0.09 -1.57
CA SER A 57 17.14 -0.77 -1.80
C SER A 57 17.27 -2.04 -0.97
N THR A 58 16.84 -3.17 -1.55
CA THR A 58 17.50 -4.45 -1.30
C THR A 58 17.83 -5.10 -2.65
N PRO A 59 18.88 -5.93 -2.75
CA PRO A 59 19.26 -6.63 -3.98
C PRO A 59 18.14 -7.47 -4.62
N HIS A 60 17.11 -7.80 -3.84
CA HIS A 60 15.96 -8.62 -4.24
C HIS A 60 14.67 -7.82 -4.29
N SER A 61 14.71 -6.61 -4.86
CA SER A 61 13.51 -5.77 -4.97
C SER A 61 12.52 -6.39 -5.97
N PRO A 62 11.26 -6.64 -5.58
CA PRO A 62 10.26 -7.23 -6.47
C PRO A 62 9.94 -6.28 -7.63
N THR A 63 9.71 -6.85 -8.80
CA THR A 63 9.25 -6.11 -9.98
C THR A 63 7.82 -5.61 -9.79
N GLN A 64 7.43 -4.60 -10.58
CA GLN A 64 6.05 -4.10 -10.56
C GLN A 64 5.04 -5.22 -10.85
N ARG A 65 5.38 -6.10 -11.80
CA ARG A 65 4.52 -7.22 -12.21
C ARG A 65 4.31 -8.22 -11.07
N GLU A 66 5.36 -8.52 -10.31
CA GLU A 66 5.28 -9.41 -9.14
C GLU A 66 4.44 -8.79 -8.03
N LEU A 67 4.64 -7.50 -7.73
CA LEU A 67 3.83 -6.79 -6.74
C LEU A 67 2.34 -6.78 -7.13
N VAL A 68 2.03 -6.50 -8.39
CA VAL A 68 0.65 -6.54 -8.89
C VAL A 68 0.06 -7.95 -8.81
N THR A 69 0.86 -8.98 -9.10
CA THR A 69 0.42 -10.39 -9.01
C THR A 69 0.07 -10.77 -7.56
N VAL A 70 0.92 -10.41 -6.59
CA VAL A 70 0.65 -10.64 -5.17
C VAL A 70 -0.62 -9.89 -4.75
N TYR A 71 -0.74 -8.61 -5.14
CA TYR A 71 -1.92 -7.80 -4.83
C TYR A 71 -3.21 -8.44 -5.36
N GLU A 72 -3.25 -8.84 -6.64
CA GLU A 72 -4.44 -9.43 -7.25
C GLU A 72 -4.84 -10.73 -6.55
N ARG A 73 -3.87 -11.60 -6.22
CA ARG A 73 -4.14 -12.86 -5.49
C ARG A 73 -4.67 -12.62 -4.07
N VAL A 74 -4.00 -11.76 -3.31
CA VAL A 74 -4.41 -11.44 -1.93
C VAL A 74 -5.81 -10.81 -1.94
N ARG A 75 -6.03 -9.83 -2.83
CA ARG A 75 -7.33 -9.18 -3.00
C ARG A 75 -8.44 -10.19 -3.25
N ASP A 76 -8.25 -11.08 -4.22
CA ASP A 76 -9.29 -12.02 -4.65
C ASP A 76 -9.59 -13.05 -3.54
N MET A 77 -8.57 -13.55 -2.84
CA MET A 77 -8.74 -14.44 -1.68
C MET A 77 -9.47 -13.75 -0.52
N THR A 78 -9.08 -12.53 -0.18
CA THR A 78 -9.67 -11.79 0.95
C THR A 78 -11.12 -11.40 0.66
N PHE A 79 -11.46 -10.92 -0.54
CA PHE A 79 -12.85 -10.65 -0.89
C PHE A 79 -13.73 -11.90 -0.83
N ALA A 80 -13.20 -13.06 -1.26
CA ALA A 80 -13.91 -14.32 -1.14
C ALA A 80 -14.15 -14.74 0.32
N GLN A 81 -13.24 -14.40 1.23
CA GLN A 81 -13.39 -14.67 2.66
C GLN A 81 -14.35 -13.69 3.34
N LEU A 82 -14.19 -12.39 3.11
CA LEU A 82 -15.05 -11.36 3.69
C LEU A 82 -16.52 -11.52 3.29
N ARG A 83 -16.78 -11.91 2.04
CA ARG A 83 -18.15 -12.21 1.58
C ARG A 83 -18.78 -13.38 2.32
N ARG A 84 -17.98 -14.35 2.78
CA ARG A 84 -18.47 -15.53 3.53
C ARG A 84 -18.69 -15.19 4.99
N ASP A 85 -17.79 -14.42 5.58
CA ASP A 85 -17.72 -14.26 7.03
C ASP A 85 -18.35 -12.94 7.52
N GLY A 86 -18.69 -12.01 6.60
CA GLY A 86 -19.26 -10.70 6.93
C GLY A 86 -18.31 -9.78 7.68
N ALA A 87 -17.01 -10.07 7.66
CA ALA A 87 -16.01 -9.37 8.46
C ALA A 87 -15.65 -7.98 7.90
N ASP A 88 -15.20 -7.09 8.78
CA ASP A 88 -14.73 -5.75 8.44
C ASP A 88 -13.27 -5.77 7.95
N LEU A 89 -13.03 -5.22 6.76
CA LEU A 89 -11.72 -5.06 6.13
C LEU A 89 -10.72 -4.30 7.00
N PHE A 90 -11.22 -3.39 7.84
CA PHE A 90 -10.39 -2.54 8.68
C PHE A 90 -10.15 -3.13 10.07
N SER A 91 -10.66 -4.35 10.34
CA SER A 91 -10.39 -5.05 11.57
C SER A 91 -8.93 -5.53 11.64
N ARG A 92 -8.38 -5.54 12.85
CA ARG A 92 -7.02 -6.04 13.11
C ARG A 92 -6.86 -7.49 12.64
N SER A 93 -7.85 -8.35 12.87
CA SER A 93 -7.80 -9.76 12.48
C SER A 93 -7.67 -9.93 10.97
N VAL A 94 -8.48 -9.21 10.19
CA VAL A 94 -8.40 -9.26 8.72
C VAL A 94 -7.05 -8.71 8.24
N PHE A 95 -6.52 -7.66 8.87
CA PHE A 95 -5.20 -7.15 8.55
C PHE A 95 -4.08 -8.18 8.81
N ASP A 96 -4.12 -8.88 9.95
CA ASP A 96 -3.14 -9.92 10.29
C ASP A 96 -3.21 -11.11 9.30
N GLU A 97 -4.41 -11.47 8.85
CA GLU A 97 -4.62 -12.48 7.81
C GLU A 97 -4.08 -12.03 6.45
N LEU A 98 -4.39 -10.79 6.04
CA LEU A 98 -3.87 -10.17 4.81
C LEU A 98 -2.35 -10.21 4.77
N ARG A 99 -1.69 -9.85 5.88
CA ARG A 99 -0.23 -9.91 6.01
C ARG A 99 0.30 -11.33 5.84
N THR A 100 -0.39 -12.30 6.44
CA THR A 100 -0.01 -13.73 6.38
C THR A 100 -0.16 -14.26 4.95
N LEU A 101 -1.29 -13.99 4.29
CA LEU A 101 -1.54 -14.36 2.90
C LEU A 101 -0.51 -13.73 1.95
N ALA A 102 -0.24 -12.43 2.09
CA ALA A 102 0.77 -11.74 1.29
C ALA A 102 2.16 -12.37 1.47
N THR A 103 2.54 -12.75 2.70
CA THR A 103 3.82 -13.40 2.97
C THR A 103 3.92 -14.76 2.30
N VAL A 104 2.85 -15.56 2.34
CA VAL A 104 2.78 -16.87 1.67
C VAL A 104 2.89 -16.71 0.16
N GLU A 105 2.16 -15.77 -0.43
CA GLU A 105 2.23 -15.51 -1.88
C GLU A 105 3.60 -15.02 -2.33
N CYS A 106 4.26 -14.16 -1.56
CA CYS A 106 5.63 -13.75 -1.84
C CYS A 106 6.60 -14.94 -1.83
N ARG A 107 6.48 -15.87 -0.88
CA ARG A 107 7.29 -17.11 -0.84
C ARG A 107 7.02 -18.02 -2.03
N ASN A 108 5.75 -18.20 -2.40
CA ASN A 108 5.35 -19.01 -3.56
C ASN A 108 5.95 -18.47 -4.88
N LEU A 109 6.17 -17.15 -4.96
CA LEU A 109 6.80 -16.48 -6.08
C LEU A 109 8.33 -16.34 -5.97
N GLY A 110 8.94 -16.83 -4.89
CA GLY A 110 10.39 -16.74 -4.65
C GLY A 110 10.90 -15.33 -4.34
N LEU A 111 10.04 -14.46 -3.78
CA LEU A 111 10.36 -13.08 -3.43
C LEU A 111 10.87 -12.92 -1.98
N LEU A 112 10.67 -13.94 -1.14
CA LEU A 112 11.06 -14.05 0.27
C LEU A 112 11.52 -15.49 0.56
#